data_AF-A0A2H0NZE8-F1
#
_entry.id   AF-A0A2H0NZE8-F1
#
_cell.length_a   1.000
_cell.length_b   1.000
_cell.length_c   1.000
_cell.angle_alpha   90.00
_cell.angle_beta   90.00
_cell.angle_gamma   90.00
#
_symmetry.space_group_name_H-M   'P 1'
#
loop_
_entity.id
_entity.type
_entity.pdbx_description
1 polymer ?
#
loop_
_entity_poly.entity_id
_entity_poly.type
_entity_poly.pdbx_seq_one_letter_code
_entity_poly.pdbx_strand_id
1 'polypeptide(L)'
;MLPGIAEWLTASWADYRRHWAALMGVLALGGLATAAGVFLPLIPAGLASLFGVGPAWLIWGVASTVSLLAGLGLSTWAQAAAIRAAARDESAGDALRTGWNQTPAFALVLSLVMLAAGGGFVLLIVPGLALSALLFFAPFYQMDGEERGMGAVELSFARVKPVFVEVSVRLLLAGLIVWLPSWIPYVGWLIGPLWAPFGLVA
;
A
#
# COMPACT_ATOMS: atom_id res chain seq x y z
N MET A 1 -8.64 17.07 21.01
CA MET A 1 -7.34 17.61 20.57
C MET A 1 -6.47 16.43 20.19
N LEU A 2 -5.77 16.50 19.05
CA LEU A 2 -4.83 15.46 18.62
C LEU A 2 -3.55 15.53 19.48
N PRO A 3 -2.87 14.39 19.74
CA PRO A 3 -1.62 14.38 20.50
C PRO A 3 -0.55 15.23 19.82
N GLY A 4 0.43 15.71 20.61
CA GLY A 4 1.56 16.48 20.07
C GLY A 4 2.40 15.63 19.10
N ILE A 5 3.20 16.26 18.24
CA ILE A 5 4.04 15.54 17.25
C ILE A 5 4.98 14.53 17.94
N ALA A 6 5.61 14.91 19.06
CA ALA A 6 6.53 14.03 19.79
C ALA A 6 5.80 12.82 20.42
N GLU A 7 4.61 13.04 20.97
CA GLU A 7 3.77 11.96 21.51
C GLU A 7 3.32 11.01 20.41
N TRP A 8 2.86 11.58 19.28
CA TRP A 8 2.47 10.82 18.09
C TRP A 8 3.62 9.97 17.56
N LEU A 9 4.83 10.52 17.41
CA LEU A 9 6.01 9.75 16.98
C LEU A 9 6.37 8.63 17.95
N THR A 10 6.27 8.90 19.25
CA THR A 10 6.58 7.91 20.30
C THR A 10 5.57 6.76 20.29
N ALA A 11 4.28 7.08 20.16
CA ALA A 11 3.21 6.09 20.02
C ALA A 11 3.37 5.26 18.74
N SER A 12 3.59 5.93 17.60
CA SER A 12 3.83 5.28 16.30
C SER A 12 5.02 4.31 16.35
N TRP A 13 6.10 4.70 17.04
CA TRP A 13 7.28 3.85 17.23
C TRP A 13 7.02 2.65 18.15
N ALA A 14 6.21 2.82 19.19
CA ALA A 14 5.81 1.73 20.06
C ALA A 14 4.97 0.69 19.30
N ASP A 15 3.98 1.14 18.52
CA ASP A 15 3.14 0.25 17.71
C ASP A 15 3.94 -0.47 16.62
N TYR A 16 4.84 0.25 15.95
CA TYR A 16 5.74 -0.35 14.98
C TYR A 16 6.58 -1.48 15.60
N ARG A 17 7.19 -1.26 16.77
CA ARG A 17 7.99 -2.29 17.44
C ARG A 17 7.14 -3.49 17.85
N ARG A 18 5.89 -3.27 18.26
CA ARG A 18 4.96 -4.33 18.63
C ARG A 18 4.64 -5.22 17.43
N HIS A 19 4.34 -4.62 16.27
CA HIS A 19 3.93 -5.35 15.07
C HIS A 19 5.09 -5.75 14.14
N TRP A 20 6.33 -5.44 14.51
CA TRP A 20 7.54 -5.61 13.70
C TRP A 20 7.63 -6.97 12.98
N ALA A 21 7.50 -8.05 13.74
CA ALA A 21 7.66 -9.40 13.21
C ALA A 21 6.56 -9.75 12.19
N ALA A 22 5.31 -9.38 12.47
CA ALA A 22 4.19 -9.61 11.57
C ALA A 22 4.38 -8.85 10.25
N LEU A 23 4.72 -7.56 10.33
CA LEU A 23 4.98 -6.71 9.15
C LEU A 23 6.10 -7.26 8.29
N MET A 24 7.25 -7.60 8.88
CA MET A 24 8.39 -8.12 8.13
C MET A 24 8.04 -9.46 7.46
N GLY A 25 7.29 -10.31 8.15
CA GLY A 25 6.77 -11.56 7.56
C GLY A 25 5.86 -11.30 6.37
N VAL A 26 4.90 -10.38 6.49
CA VAL A 26 3.98 -10.01 5.40
C VAL A 26 4.72 -9.39 4.23
N LEU A 27 5.62 -8.43 4.49
CA LEU A 27 6.38 -7.74 3.44
C LEU A 27 7.31 -8.69 2.70
N ALA A 28 7.98 -9.60 3.41
CA ALA A 28 8.83 -10.60 2.79
C ALA A 28 8.02 -11.58 1.93
N LEU A 29 6.96 -12.19 2.48
CA LEU A 29 6.15 -13.18 1.76
C LEU A 29 5.34 -12.55 0.62
N GLY A 30 4.71 -11.40 0.87
CA GLY A 30 3.98 -10.64 -0.14
C GLY A 30 4.88 -10.10 -1.24
N GLY A 31 6.08 -9.62 -0.89
CA GLY A 31 7.10 -9.18 -1.84
C GLY A 31 7.60 -10.33 -2.72
N LEU A 32 7.91 -11.49 -2.13
CA LEU A 32 8.30 -12.70 -2.86
C LEU A 32 7.19 -13.18 -3.79
N ALA A 33 5.94 -13.21 -3.32
CA ALA A 33 4.80 -13.58 -4.15
C ALA A 33 4.60 -12.60 -5.32
N THR A 34 4.69 -11.29 -5.06
CA THR A 34 4.59 -10.27 -6.11
C THR A 34 5.70 -10.44 -7.15
N ALA A 35 6.96 -10.60 -6.72
CA ALA A 35 8.08 -10.86 -7.61
C ALA A 35 7.86 -12.14 -8.43
N ALA A 36 7.41 -13.22 -7.79
CA ALA A 36 7.09 -14.47 -8.48
C ALA A 36 5.98 -14.28 -9.53
N GLY A 37 4.91 -13.56 -9.20
CA GLY A 37 3.84 -13.24 -10.14
C GLY A 37 4.30 -12.44 -11.35
N VAL A 38 5.24 -11.51 -11.15
CA VAL A 38 5.82 -10.70 -12.24
C VAL A 38 6.78 -11.50 -13.10
N PHE A 39 7.69 -12.27 -12.50
CA PHE A 39 8.82 -12.86 -13.25
C PHE A 39 8.59 -14.29 -13.72
N LEU A 40 7.82 -15.12 -12.99
CA LEU A 40 7.62 -16.52 -13.37
C LEU A 40 6.96 -16.70 -14.76
N PRO A 41 5.94 -15.91 -15.16
CA PRO A 41 5.36 -16.05 -16.50
C PRO A 41 6.33 -15.70 -17.64
N LEU A 42 7.38 -14.91 -17.36
CA LEU A 42 8.37 -14.50 -18.36
C LEU A 42 9.42 -15.59 -18.65
N ILE A 43 9.64 -16.52 -17.71
CA ILE A 43 10.58 -17.64 -17.89
C ILE A 43 10.20 -18.54 -19.08
N PRO A 44 8.98 -19.10 -19.17
CA PRO A 44 8.59 -19.92 -20.31
C PRO A 44 8.56 -19.13 -21.63
N ALA A 45 8.28 -17.82 -21.59
CA ALA A 45 8.36 -16.95 -22.76
C ALA A 45 9.79 -16.81 -23.29
N GLY A 46 10.75 -16.62 -22.39
CA GLY A 46 12.17 -16.59 -22.72
C GLY A 46 12.65 -17.93 -23.32
N LEU A 47 12.24 -19.05 -22.73
CA LEU A 47 12.57 -20.38 -23.24
C LEU A 47 11.94 -20.63 -24.62
N ALA A 48 10.65 -20.35 -24.80
CA ALA A 48 9.98 -20.53 -26.08
C ALA A 48 10.61 -19.69 -27.20
N SER A 49 11.01 -18.45 -26.88
CA SER A 49 11.73 -17.58 -27.81
C SER A 49 13.12 -18.14 -28.16
N LEU A 50 13.85 -18.65 -27.16
CA LEU A 50 15.18 -19.25 -27.35
C LEU A 50 15.14 -20.48 -28.27
N PHE A 51 14.07 -21.27 -28.19
CA PHE A 51 13.88 -22.48 -29.01
C PHE A 51 13.10 -22.24 -30.31
N GLY A 52 12.79 -20.98 -30.66
CA GLY A 52 12.05 -20.64 -31.88
C GLY A 52 10.62 -21.21 -31.91
N VAL A 53 10.01 -21.45 -30.76
CA VAL A 53 8.64 -21.96 -30.65
C VAL A 53 7.68 -20.79 -30.81
N GLY A 54 6.93 -20.76 -31.91
CA GLY A 54 5.83 -19.82 -32.12
C GLY A 54 6.24 -18.36 -32.38
N PRO A 55 5.27 -17.48 -32.68
CA PRO A 55 5.55 -16.07 -32.93
C PRO A 55 5.91 -15.34 -31.62
N ALA A 56 7.12 -14.78 -31.56
CA ALA A 56 7.67 -14.14 -30.36
C ALA A 56 6.75 -13.05 -29.79
N TRP A 57 6.14 -12.21 -30.63
CA TRP A 57 5.25 -11.13 -30.20
C TRP A 57 4.04 -11.63 -29.41
N LEU A 58 3.49 -12.79 -29.79
CA LEU A 58 2.32 -13.37 -29.12
C LEU A 58 2.73 -13.92 -27.76
N ILE A 59 3.85 -14.63 -27.70
CA ILE A 59 4.37 -15.26 -26.48
C ILE A 59 4.72 -14.22 -25.43
N TRP A 60 5.50 -13.20 -25.83
CA TRP A 60 5.83 -12.08 -24.95
C TRP A 60 4.60 -11.26 -24.59
N GLY A 61 3.68 -11.03 -25.53
CA GLY A 61 2.42 -10.34 -25.27
C GLY A 61 1.61 -11.03 -24.16
N VAL A 62 1.36 -12.33 -24.30
CA VAL A 62 0.62 -13.12 -23.30
C VAL A 62 1.37 -13.15 -21.96
N ALA A 63 2.68 -13.44 -21.97
CA ALA A 63 3.47 -13.51 -20.75
C ALA A 63 3.49 -12.18 -20.00
N SER A 64 3.70 -11.06 -20.71
CA SER A 64 3.66 -9.71 -20.11
C SER A 64 2.27 -9.36 -19.56
N THR A 65 1.19 -9.73 -20.25
CA THR A 65 -0.18 -9.54 -19.72
C THR A 65 -0.41 -10.34 -18.44
N VAL A 66 -0.02 -11.63 -18.42
CA VAL A 66 -0.15 -12.49 -17.23
C VAL A 66 0.70 -11.94 -16.08
N SER A 67 1.96 -11.57 -16.34
CA SER A 67 2.87 -10.96 -15.38
C SER A 67 2.31 -9.67 -14.78
N LEU A 68 1.72 -8.81 -15.61
CA LEU A 68 1.11 -7.56 -15.16
C LEU A 68 -0.09 -7.82 -14.25
N LEU A 69 -1.01 -8.69 -14.68
CA LEU A 69 -2.21 -9.01 -13.90
C LEU A 69 -1.87 -9.71 -12.58
N ALA A 70 -0.96 -10.68 -12.60
CA ALA A 70 -0.48 -11.38 -11.41
C ALA A 70 0.27 -10.43 -10.48
N GLY A 71 1.16 -9.60 -11.01
CA GLY A 71 1.90 -8.60 -10.25
C GLY A 71 0.98 -7.59 -9.57
N LEU A 72 -0.01 -7.04 -10.29
CA LEU A 72 -0.99 -6.12 -9.73
C LEU A 72 -1.85 -6.79 -8.66
N GLY A 73 -2.39 -7.99 -8.92
CA GLY A 73 -3.21 -8.73 -7.97
C GLY A 73 -2.46 -9.07 -6.68
N LEU A 74 -1.24 -9.62 -6.80
CA LEU A 74 -0.43 -10.01 -5.65
C LEU A 74 0.15 -8.81 -4.90
N SER A 75 0.49 -7.72 -5.60
CA SER A 75 0.91 -6.48 -4.95
C SER A 75 -0.22 -5.86 -4.14
N THR A 76 -1.43 -5.84 -4.69
CA THR A 76 -2.62 -5.31 -4.00
C THR A 76 -2.94 -6.14 -2.76
N TRP A 77 -2.86 -7.46 -2.87
CA TRP A 77 -2.99 -8.37 -1.73
C TRP A 77 -1.92 -8.14 -0.66
N ALA A 78 -0.64 -8.01 -1.06
CA ALA A 78 0.46 -7.78 -0.13
C ALA A 78 0.30 -6.44 0.62
N GLN A 79 -0.16 -5.39 -0.07
CA GLN A 79 -0.45 -4.09 0.55
C GLN A 79 -1.61 -4.17 1.54
N ALA A 80 -2.70 -4.87 1.18
CA ALA A 80 -3.83 -5.11 2.09
C ALA A 80 -3.35 -5.84 3.36
N ALA A 81 -2.61 -6.94 3.20
CA ALA A 81 -2.06 -7.70 4.31
C ALA A 81 -1.12 -6.84 5.19
N ALA A 82 -0.30 -5.96 4.59
CA ALA A 82 0.63 -5.11 5.32
C ALA A 82 -0.11 -4.06 6.17
N ILE A 83 -1.16 -3.44 5.63
CA ILE A 83 -2.03 -2.52 6.38
C ILE A 83 -2.71 -3.26 7.54
N ARG A 84 -3.18 -4.49 7.32
CA ARG A 84 -3.79 -5.29 8.38
C ARG A 84 -2.81 -5.64 9.49
N ALA A 85 -1.62 -6.10 9.14
CA ALA A 85 -0.56 -6.40 10.10
C ALA A 85 -0.10 -5.17 10.88
N ALA A 86 -0.32 -3.96 10.34
CA ALA A 86 -0.03 -2.73 11.05
C ALA A 86 -1.13 -2.27 11.99
N ALA A 87 -2.38 -2.46 11.59
CA ALA A 87 -3.55 -2.01 12.34
C ALA A 87 -3.96 -2.99 13.44
N ARG A 88 -3.62 -4.28 13.30
CA ARG A 88 -4.07 -5.35 14.19
C ARG A 88 -2.88 -6.17 14.71
N ASP A 89 -2.98 -6.56 15.98
CA ASP A 89 -2.02 -7.45 16.64
C ASP A 89 -2.27 -8.91 16.23
N GLU A 90 -1.97 -9.22 14.97
CA GLU A 90 -2.19 -10.51 14.33
C GLU A 90 -0.87 -11.12 13.83
N SER A 91 -0.84 -12.45 13.69
CA SER A 91 0.31 -13.11 13.06
C SER A 91 0.40 -12.76 11.56
N ALA A 92 1.60 -12.84 10.98
CA ALA A 92 1.77 -12.60 9.54
C ALA A 92 0.90 -13.53 8.68
N GLY A 93 0.72 -14.79 9.10
CA GLY A 93 -0.11 -15.77 8.39
C GLY A 93 -1.59 -15.39 8.38
N ASP A 94 -2.11 -14.92 9.52
CA ASP A 94 -3.49 -14.47 9.64
C ASP A 94 -3.73 -13.18 8.86
N ALA A 95 -2.76 -12.26 8.89
CA ALA A 95 -2.80 -11.02 8.12
C ALA A 95 -2.81 -11.29 6.60
N LEU A 96 -1.97 -12.21 6.11
CA LEU A 96 -1.93 -12.63 4.70
C LEU A 96 -3.23 -13.31 4.28
N ARG A 97 -3.72 -14.27 5.07
CA ARG A 97 -4.94 -15.02 4.78
C ARG A 97 -6.17 -14.12 4.77
N THR A 98 -6.31 -13.25 5.75
CA THR A 98 -7.45 -12.34 5.84
C THR A 98 -7.34 -11.21 4.82
N GLY A 99 -6.13 -10.71 4.58
CA GLY A 99 -5.84 -9.76 3.51
C GLY A 99 -6.27 -10.27 2.14
N TRP A 100 -6.09 -11.57 1.86
CA TRP A 100 -6.55 -12.19 0.60
C TRP A 100 -8.06 -12.03 0.40
N ASN A 101 -8.84 -12.37 1.42
CA ASN A 101 -10.29 -12.28 1.37
C ASN A 101 -10.81 -10.84 1.24
N GLN A 102 -10.01 -9.86 1.69
CA GLN A 102 -10.35 -8.43 1.63
C GLN A 102 -9.76 -7.73 0.40
N THR A 103 -8.89 -8.40 -0.37
CA THR A 103 -8.17 -7.82 -1.52
C THR A 103 -9.09 -7.18 -2.55
N PRO A 104 -10.24 -7.78 -2.97
CA PRO A 104 -11.11 -7.14 -3.95
C PRO A 104 -11.73 -5.82 -3.45
N ALA A 105 -12.18 -5.80 -2.19
CA ALA A 105 -12.73 -4.60 -1.59
C ALA A 105 -11.66 -3.51 -1.39
N PHE A 106 -10.47 -3.92 -0.95
CA PHE A 106 -9.30 -3.05 -0.84
C PHE A 106 -8.92 -2.45 -2.20
N ALA A 107 -8.86 -3.27 -3.26
CA ALA A 107 -8.54 -2.83 -4.61
C ALA A 107 -9.54 -1.78 -5.13
N LEU A 108 -10.84 -1.97 -4.84
CA LEU A 108 -11.88 -1.01 -5.20
C LEU A 108 -11.67 0.33 -4.48
N VAL A 109 -11.48 0.30 -3.16
CA VAL A 109 -11.23 1.52 -2.36
C VAL A 109 -9.97 2.22 -2.85
N LEU A 110 -8.87 1.48 -3.03
CA LEU A 110 -7.61 2.03 -3.53
C LEU A 110 -7.79 2.67 -4.92
N SER A 111 -8.57 2.04 -5.81
CA SER A 111 -8.87 2.57 -7.13
C SER A 111 -9.66 3.88 -7.05
N LEU A 112 -10.66 3.97 -6.17
CA LEU A 112 -11.43 5.19 -5.94
C LEU A 112 -10.55 6.33 -5.40
N VAL A 113 -9.69 6.01 -4.42
CA VAL A 113 -8.73 6.97 -3.85
C VAL A 113 -7.75 7.46 -4.92
N MET A 114 -7.17 6.55 -5.71
CA MET A 114 -6.23 6.90 -6.77
C MET A 114 -6.89 7.68 -7.90
N LEU A 115 -8.12 7.36 -8.27
CA LEU A 115 -8.88 8.12 -9.26
C LEU A 115 -9.18 9.54 -8.77
N ALA A 116 -9.59 9.69 -7.51
CA ALA A 116 -9.86 11.00 -6.92
C ALA A 116 -8.59 11.85 -6.76
N ALA A 117 -7.55 11.30 -6.14
CA ALA A 117 -6.28 11.99 -5.93
C ALA A 117 -5.57 12.27 -7.27
N GLY A 118 -5.48 11.26 -8.14
CA GLY A 118 -4.88 11.37 -9.46
C GLY A 118 -5.63 12.35 -10.37
N GLY A 119 -6.96 12.27 -10.40
CA GLY A 119 -7.80 13.27 -11.09
C GLY A 119 -7.61 14.68 -10.53
N GLY A 120 -7.48 14.79 -9.21
CA GLY A 120 -7.11 16.03 -8.53
C GLY A 120 -5.79 16.59 -9.06
N PHE A 121 -4.73 15.79 -9.13
CA PHE A 121 -3.42 16.18 -9.66
C PHE A 121 -3.45 16.55 -11.15
N VAL A 122 -4.27 15.86 -11.96
CA VAL A 122 -4.45 16.20 -13.39
C VAL A 122 -5.06 17.60 -13.54
N LEU A 123 -5.99 17.97 -12.67
CA LEU A 123 -6.57 19.30 -12.67
C LEU A 123 -5.55 20.33 -12.14
N LEU A 124 -5.04 20.13 -10.91
CA LEU A 124 -4.13 21.04 -10.21
C LEU A 124 -3.39 20.33 -9.07
N ILE A 125 -2.17 20.78 -8.74
CA ILE A 125 -1.36 20.20 -7.66
C ILE A 125 -2.06 20.30 -6.29
N VAL A 126 -2.61 21.46 -5.94
CA VAL A 126 -3.18 21.71 -4.60
C VAL A 126 -4.42 20.84 -4.33
N PRO A 127 -5.42 20.72 -5.22
CA PRO A 127 -6.52 19.76 -5.09
C PRO A 127 -6.07 18.31 -4.99
N GLY A 128 -5.06 17.90 -5.77
CA GLY A 128 -4.48 16.54 -5.68
C GLY A 128 -3.92 16.24 -4.29
N LEU A 129 -3.14 17.17 -3.72
CA LEU A 129 -2.62 17.05 -2.35
C LEU A 129 -3.73 17.03 -1.30
N ALA A 130 -4.74 17.90 -1.43
CA ALA A 130 -5.86 17.96 -0.50
C ALA A 130 -6.67 16.66 -0.50
N LEU A 131 -7.01 16.12 -1.68
CA LEU A 131 -7.72 14.86 -1.81
C LEU A 131 -6.88 13.68 -1.31
N SER A 132 -5.57 13.69 -1.56
CA SER A 132 -4.65 12.68 -1.02
C SER A 132 -4.71 12.64 0.51
N ALA A 133 -4.67 13.80 1.18
CA ALA A 133 -4.77 13.88 2.64
C ALA A 133 -6.15 13.47 3.18
N LEU A 134 -7.23 13.93 2.54
CA LEU A 134 -8.61 13.63 2.97
C LEU A 134 -8.96 12.14 2.83
N LEU A 135 -8.41 11.47 1.81
CA LEU A 135 -8.76 10.09 1.46
C LEU A 135 -7.70 9.06 1.88
N PHE A 136 -6.59 9.52 2.47
CA PHE A 136 -5.46 8.65 2.85
C PHE A 136 -5.88 7.45 3.72
N PHE A 137 -6.84 7.67 4.62
CA PHE A 137 -7.25 6.66 5.61
C PHE A 137 -8.33 5.69 5.12
N ALA A 138 -8.92 5.92 3.93
CA ALA A 138 -9.96 5.06 3.41
C ALA A 138 -9.55 3.57 3.32
N PRO A 139 -8.32 3.22 2.87
CA PRO A 139 -7.88 1.83 2.87
C PRO A 139 -7.76 1.23 4.28
N PHE A 140 -7.40 2.04 5.29
CA PHE A 140 -7.31 1.58 6.67
C PHE A 140 -8.70 1.26 7.25
N TYR A 141 -9.69 2.15 7.06
CA TYR A 141 -11.06 1.89 7.51
C TYR A 141 -11.70 0.67 6.85
N GLN A 142 -11.38 0.44 5.57
CA GLN A 142 -11.79 -0.76 4.84
C GLN A 142 -11.20 -2.04 5.43
N MET A 143 -9.92 -2.02 5.81
CA MET A 143 -9.20 -3.17 6.35
C MET A 143 -9.55 -3.45 7.81
N ASP A 144 -9.86 -2.39 8.57
CA ASP A 144 -10.32 -2.52 9.96
C ASP A 144 -11.73 -3.11 10.06
N GLY A 145 -12.50 -3.02 8.96
CA GLY A 145 -13.87 -3.49 8.87
C GLY A 145 -14.90 -2.49 9.38
N GLU A 146 -14.49 -1.25 9.67
CA GLU A 146 -15.39 -0.18 10.09
C GLU A 146 -16.41 0.14 8.99
N GLU A 147 -15.96 0.22 7.74
CA GLU A 147 -16.80 0.52 6.57
C GLU A 147 -16.30 -0.20 5.32
N ARG A 148 -17.14 -0.29 4.26
CA ARG A 148 -16.78 -0.95 3.00
C ARG A 148 -16.97 -0.07 1.76
N GLY A 149 -16.08 -0.22 0.79
CA GLY A 149 -16.17 0.43 -0.52
C GLY A 149 -16.24 1.95 -0.40
N MET A 150 -17.27 2.54 -1.00
CA MET A 150 -17.48 3.99 -0.94
C MET A 150 -17.69 4.51 0.49
N GLY A 151 -18.29 3.71 1.38
CA GLY A 151 -18.48 4.08 2.80
C GLY A 151 -17.15 4.35 3.51
N ALA A 152 -16.09 3.59 3.19
CA ALA A 152 -14.76 3.82 3.76
C ALA A 152 -14.12 5.13 3.27
N VAL A 153 -14.38 5.50 2.02
CA VAL A 153 -13.93 6.77 1.41
C VAL A 153 -14.64 7.95 2.07
N GLU A 154 -15.96 7.86 2.23
CA GLU A 154 -16.78 8.87 2.91
C GLU A 154 -16.39 9.03 4.37
N LEU A 155 -16.15 7.92 5.08
CA LEU A 155 -15.69 7.92 6.47
C LEU A 155 -14.34 8.61 6.62
N SER A 156 -13.39 8.34 5.72
CA SER A 156 -12.09 9.04 5.69
C SER A 156 -12.28 10.54 5.52
N PHE A 157 -13.06 10.93 4.52
CA PHE A 157 -13.32 12.35 4.27
C PHE A 157 -13.97 13.03 5.49
N ALA A 158 -14.99 12.41 6.07
CA ALA A 158 -15.73 12.96 7.21
C ALA A 158 -14.86 13.12 8.47
N ARG A 159 -13.97 12.14 8.74
CA ARG A 159 -13.08 12.17 9.92
C ARG A 159 -11.89 13.09 9.75
N VAL A 160 -11.33 13.19 8.53
CA VAL A 160 -10.15 14.01 8.28
C VAL A 160 -10.50 15.48 8.08
N LYS A 161 -11.63 15.80 7.43
CA LYS A 161 -12.05 17.19 7.16
C LYS A 161 -11.96 18.14 8.37
N PRO A 162 -12.45 17.81 9.58
CA PRO A 162 -12.38 18.72 10.73
C PRO A 162 -10.96 18.94 11.28
N VAL A 163 -10.01 18.05 10.96
CA VAL A 163 -8.61 18.08 11.44
C VAL A 163 -7.62 18.04 10.26
N PHE A 164 -8.04 18.63 9.13
CA PHE A 164 -7.36 18.48 7.84
C PHE A 164 -5.91 18.98 7.89
N VAL A 165 -5.68 20.12 8.56
CA VAL A 165 -4.36 20.75 8.62
C VAL A 165 -3.41 19.87 9.43
N GLU A 166 -3.84 19.38 10.58
CA GLU A 166 -3.05 18.53 11.46
C GLU A 166 -2.70 17.21 10.78
N VAL A 167 -3.67 16.57 10.13
CA VAL A 167 -3.45 15.34 9.34
C VAL A 167 -2.48 15.60 8.19
N SER A 168 -2.67 16.69 7.44
CA SER A 168 -1.79 17.03 6.31
C SER A 168 -0.35 17.27 6.76
N VAL A 169 -0.14 17.95 7.89
CA VAL A 169 1.20 18.15 8.46
C VAL A 169 1.81 16.83 8.91
N ARG A 170 1.06 15.96 9.58
CA ARG A 170 1.56 14.63 9.98
C ARG A 170 1.91 13.76 8.78
N LEU A 171 1.06 13.74 7.75
CA LEU A 171 1.32 13.04 6.48
C LEU A 171 2.56 13.57 5.79
N LEU A 172 2.74 14.89 5.76
CA LEU A 172 3.93 15.52 5.20
C LEU A 172 5.18 15.12 5.99
N LEU A 173 5.15 15.16 7.32
CA LEU A 173 6.26 14.77 8.18
C LEU A 173 6.59 13.28 8.02
N ALA A 174 5.59 12.39 8.06
CA ALA A 174 5.77 10.97 7.81
C ALA A 174 6.36 10.73 6.41
N GLY A 175 5.86 11.44 5.41
CA GLY A 175 6.39 11.42 4.05
C GLY A 175 7.85 11.84 3.99
N LEU A 176 8.24 12.92 4.67
CA LEU A 176 9.64 13.38 4.75
C LEU A 176 10.54 12.36 5.46
N ILE A 177 10.07 11.74 6.55
CA ILE A 177 10.81 10.68 7.26
C ILE A 177 11.08 9.47 6.36
N VAL A 178 10.12 9.12 5.50
CA VAL A 178 10.27 8.02 4.53
C VAL A 178 11.14 8.43 3.34
N TRP A 179 10.92 9.64 2.82
CA TRP A 179 11.50 10.10 1.57
C TRP A 179 12.96 10.55 1.71
N LEU A 180 13.32 11.26 2.78
CA LEU A 180 14.69 11.77 2.98
C LEU A 180 15.74 10.65 3.00
N PRO A 181 15.56 9.55 3.76
CA PRO A 181 16.53 8.45 3.74
C PRO A 181 16.56 7.71 2.41
N SER A 182 15.49 7.79 1.61
CA SER A 182 15.41 7.17 0.29
C SER A 182 16.36 7.79 -0.74
N TRP A 183 16.93 8.96 -0.43
CA TRP A 183 17.99 9.57 -1.23
C TRP A 183 19.35 8.88 -1.05
N ILE A 184 19.51 8.11 0.04
CA ILE A 184 20.69 7.28 0.24
C ILE A 184 20.43 5.93 -0.46
N PRO A 185 21.26 5.50 -1.43
CA PRO A 185 21.12 4.22 -2.08
C PRO A 185 20.96 3.08 -1.06
N TYR A 186 20.04 2.15 -1.33
CA TYR A 186 19.70 0.99 -0.48
C TYR A 186 19.01 1.29 0.86
N VAL A 187 19.16 2.47 1.44
CA VAL A 187 18.51 2.85 2.72
C VAL A 187 16.99 3.04 2.53
N GLY A 188 16.57 3.66 1.42
CA GLY A 188 15.14 3.80 1.12
C GLY A 188 14.39 2.48 1.00
N TRP A 189 15.06 1.46 0.49
CA TRP A 189 14.49 0.11 0.35
C TRP A 189 14.28 -0.56 1.70
N LEU A 190 15.16 -0.28 2.67
CA LEU A 190 15.02 -0.75 4.03
C LEU A 190 13.96 0.05 4.80
N ILE A 191 13.88 1.36 4.62
CA ILE A 191 13.05 2.27 5.45
C ILE A 191 11.62 2.44 4.93
N GLY A 192 11.42 2.44 3.60
CA GLY A 192 10.11 2.62 2.97
C GLY A 192 9.01 1.70 3.52
N PRO A 193 9.28 0.39 3.68
CA PRO A 193 8.31 -0.54 4.25
C PRO A 193 8.06 -0.35 5.76
N LEU A 194 8.98 0.30 6.48
CA LEU A 194 8.94 0.41 7.95
C LEU A 194 7.94 1.45 8.45
N TRP A 195 7.73 2.52 7.69
CA TRP A 195 7.04 3.71 8.19
C TRP A 195 5.68 3.99 7.53
N ALA A 196 5.41 3.41 6.35
CA ALA A 196 4.17 3.64 5.61
C ALA A 196 2.87 3.33 6.40
N PRO A 197 2.84 2.33 7.31
CA PRO A 197 1.61 2.03 8.07
C PRO A 197 1.49 2.74 9.43
N PHE A 198 2.60 3.17 10.04
CA PHE A 198 2.64 3.48 11.48
C PHE A 198 2.59 4.95 11.82
N GLY A 199 2.88 5.85 10.88
CA GLY A 199 2.81 7.27 11.13
C GLY A 199 1.39 7.81 11.33
N LEU A 200 0.33 7.01 11.34
CA LEU A 200 -1.01 7.58 11.10
C LEU A 200 -2.14 6.97 11.92
N VAL A 201 -1.91 5.84 12.58
CA VAL A 201 -2.94 5.14 13.40
C VAL A 201 -2.89 5.54 14.88
N ALA A 202 -2.02 6.49 15.27
CA ALA A 202 -1.88 7.01 16.65
C ALA A 202 -2.42 8.45 16.85
#